data_AF-S8DTB4-F1
#
_entry.id   AF-S8DTB4-F1
#
_cell.length_a   1.000
_cell.length_b   1.000
_cell.length_c   1.000
_cell.angle_alpha   90.00
_cell.angle_beta   90.00
_cell.angle_gamma   90.00
#
_symmetry.space_group_name_H-M   'P 1'
#
loop_
_entity.id
_entity.type
_entity.pdbx_description
1 polymer ?
#
loop_
_entity_poly.entity_id
_entity_poly.type
_entity_poly.pdbx_seq_one_letter_code
_entity_poly.pdbx_strand_id
1 'polypeptide(L)'
;SIGHSDLEQLVQDITELNKKLPPTIREGSKQDKLYEVMTKIDSETAWATFNRRFDILFAEDCRDENGRLHHIRRGRFGMNTVINYLNRIIVNEDQLKGFY
;
A
#
# COMPACT_ATOMS: atom_id res chain seq x y z
N SER A 1 -1.25 -4.72 23.39
CA SER A 1 -0.61 -3.69 22.57
C SER A 1 0.00 -4.39 21.38
N ILE A 2 -0.28 -3.94 20.15
CA ILE A 2 0.40 -4.50 18.96
C ILE A 2 1.86 -4.03 19.04
N GLY A 3 2.78 -4.99 19.07
CA GLY A 3 4.21 -4.73 19.09
C GLY A 3 4.74 -4.35 17.71
N HIS A 4 5.93 -3.78 17.64
CA HIS A 4 6.58 -3.44 16.36
C HIS A 4 6.80 -4.68 15.48
N SER A 5 7.21 -5.80 16.07
CA SER A 5 7.37 -7.08 15.40
C SER A 5 6.07 -7.59 14.76
N ASP A 6 4.93 -7.29 15.37
CA ASP A 6 3.63 -7.67 14.82
C ASP A 6 3.34 -6.87 13.53
N LEU A 7 3.76 -5.60 13.49
CA LEU A 7 3.62 -4.76 12.29
C LEU A 7 4.53 -5.24 11.16
N GLU A 8 5.77 -5.61 11.46
CA GLU A 8 6.69 -6.19 10.47
C GLU A 8 6.13 -7.48 9.88
N GLN A 9 5.57 -8.35 10.72
CA GLN A 9 4.90 -9.58 10.27
C GLN A 9 3.70 -9.28 9.38
N LEU A 10 2.89 -8.27 9.70
CA LEU A 10 1.76 -7.86 8.85
C LEU A 10 2.23 -7.39 7.46
N VAL A 11 3.32 -6.63 7.39
CA VAL A 11 3.89 -6.22 6.09
C VAL A 11 4.38 -7.43 5.29
N GLN A 12 4.98 -8.41 5.96
CA GLN A 12 5.39 -9.66 5.33
C GLN A 12 4.18 -10.45 4.82
N ASP A 13 3.11 -10.55 5.60
CA ASP A 13 1.88 -11.25 5.20
C ASP A 13 1.22 -10.58 3.98
N ILE A 14 1.14 -9.25 3.97
CA ILE A 14 0.65 -8.48 2.82
C ILE A 14 1.54 -8.73 1.59
N THR A 15 2.85 -8.83 1.78
CA THR A 15 3.81 -9.12 0.71
C THR A 15 3.58 -10.50 0.11
N GLU A 16 3.34 -11.51 0.93
CA GLU A 16 3.04 -12.87 0.47
C GLU A 16 1.66 -12.96 -0.20
N LEU A 17 0.65 -12.26 0.32
CA LEU A 17 -0.68 -12.18 -0.31
C LEU A 17 -0.63 -11.50 -1.66
N ASN A 18 0.17 -10.44 -1.80
CA ASN A 18 0.35 -9.73 -3.06
C ASN A 18 0.91 -10.64 -4.17
N LYS A 19 1.84 -11.55 -3.83
CA LYS A 19 2.37 -12.55 -4.79
C LYS A 19 1.30 -13.53 -5.27
N LYS A 20 0.24 -13.74 -4.48
CA LYS A 20 -0.87 -14.65 -4.77
C LYS A 20 -2.05 -13.98 -5.47
N LEU A 21 -1.96 -12.69 -5.80
CA LEU A 21 -3.04 -12.00 -6.51
C LEU A 21 -3.27 -12.65 -7.88
N PRO A 22 -4.53 -12.99 -8.23
CA PRO A 22 -4.82 -13.68 -9.47
C PRO A 22 -4.57 -12.78 -10.69
N PRO A 23 -4.27 -13.38 -11.86
CA PRO A 23 -4.03 -12.63 -13.10
C PRO A 23 -5.27 -11.85 -13.59
N THR A 24 -6.46 -12.17 -13.10
CA THR A 24 -7.70 -11.41 -13.33
C THR A 24 -7.64 -9.99 -12.75
N ILE A 25 -6.79 -9.76 -11.75
CA ILE A 25 -6.47 -8.40 -11.30
C ILE A 25 -5.45 -7.82 -12.26
N ARG A 26 -5.76 -6.65 -12.82
CA ARG A 26 -4.91 -5.98 -13.81
C ARG A 26 -3.60 -5.52 -13.19
N GLU A 27 -2.54 -5.51 -13.99
CA GLU A 27 -1.29 -4.84 -13.60
C GLU A 27 -1.51 -3.34 -13.48
N GLY A 28 -0.86 -2.73 -12.50
CA GLY A 28 -0.93 -1.31 -12.26
C GLY A 28 -0.12 -0.53 -13.28
N SER A 29 -0.57 0.68 -13.56
CA SER A 29 0.07 1.71 -14.35
C SER A 29 0.25 2.98 -13.53
N LYS A 30 1.02 3.94 -14.06
CA LYS A 30 1.19 5.25 -13.40
C LYS A 30 -0.09 6.11 -13.40
N GLN A 31 -1.08 5.73 -14.20
CA GLN A 31 -2.37 6.40 -14.34
C GLN A 31 -3.44 5.81 -13.42
N ASP A 32 -3.18 4.67 -12.77
CA ASP A 32 -4.12 4.09 -11.83
C ASP A 32 -4.17 4.91 -10.53
N LYS A 33 -5.39 5.05 -9.98
CA LYS A 33 -5.66 5.78 -8.74
C LYS A 33 -4.77 5.31 -7.58
N LEU A 34 -4.53 4.00 -7.46
CA LEU A 34 -3.65 3.44 -6.42
C LEU A 34 -2.25 4.06 -6.50
N TYR A 35 -1.64 4.06 -7.68
CA TYR A 35 -0.31 4.62 -7.87
C TYR A 35 -0.30 6.12 -7.60
N GLU A 36 -1.29 6.85 -8.12
CA GLU A 36 -1.41 8.28 -7.94
C GLU A 36 -1.52 8.67 -6.46
N VAL A 37 -2.40 8.01 -5.71
CA VAL A 37 -2.58 8.29 -4.28
C VAL A 37 -1.30 8.01 -3.49
N MET A 38 -0.67 6.85 -3.74
CA MET A 38 0.53 6.47 -3.00
C MET A 38 1.75 7.34 -3.31
N THR A 39 1.79 8.05 -4.44
CA THR A 39 2.95 8.84 -4.87
C THR A 39 2.76 10.34 -4.77
N LYS A 40 1.53 10.85 -4.92
CA LYS A 40 1.26 12.29 -4.98
C LYS A 40 0.51 12.85 -3.77
N ILE A 41 -0.19 12.01 -3.01
CA ILE A 41 -0.94 12.49 -1.85
C ILE A 41 -0.04 12.51 -0.63
N ASP A 42 0.10 13.68 -0.04
CA ASP A 42 0.77 13.95 1.21
C ASP A 42 -0.09 14.85 2.11
N SER A 43 0.37 15.06 3.33
CA SER A 43 -0.23 15.95 4.32
C SER A 43 0.87 16.46 5.25
N GLU A 44 0.53 17.35 6.17
CA GLU A 44 1.50 18.05 7.03
C GLU A 44 2.38 17.12 7.87
N THR A 45 1.92 15.91 8.17
CA THR A 45 2.66 14.92 8.96
C THR A 45 2.67 13.54 8.30
N ALA A 46 3.62 12.69 8.68
CA ALA A 46 3.68 11.30 8.23
C ALA A 46 2.43 10.51 8.64
N TRP A 47 1.91 10.74 9.85
CA TRP A 47 0.67 10.12 10.34
C TRP A 47 -0.54 10.57 9.53
N ALA A 48 -0.69 11.87 9.26
CA ALA A 48 -1.79 12.39 8.45
C ALA A 48 -1.69 11.88 7.00
N THR A 49 -0.48 11.78 6.45
CA THR A 49 -0.24 11.22 5.12
C THR A 49 -0.66 9.74 5.05
N PHE A 50 -0.31 8.95 6.06
CA PHE A 50 -0.72 7.55 6.15
C PHE A 50 -2.25 7.42 6.14
N ASN A 51 -2.93 8.10 7.06
CA ASN A 51 -4.40 8.02 7.16
C ASN A 51 -5.06 8.47 5.86
N ARG A 52 -4.65 9.62 5.31
CA ARG A 52 -5.25 10.14 4.08
C ARG A 52 -5.10 9.18 2.90
N ARG A 53 -3.93 8.56 2.72
CA ARG A 53 -3.73 7.57 1.65
C ARG A 53 -4.61 6.34 1.84
N PHE A 54 -4.68 5.84 3.06
CA PHE A 54 -5.42 4.61 3.36
C PHE A 54 -6.93 4.82 3.33
N ASP A 55 -7.43 5.97 3.78
CA ASP A 55 -8.85 6.34 3.65
C ASP A 55 -9.26 6.38 2.17
N ILE A 56 -8.47 7.02 1.30
CA ILE A 56 -8.81 7.14 -0.13
C ILE A 56 -8.81 5.78 -0.87
N LEU A 57 -8.05 4.80 -0.37
CA LEU A 57 -7.80 3.53 -1.08
C LEU A 57 -8.53 2.33 -0.47
N PHE A 58 -8.81 2.36 0.83
CA PHE A 58 -9.24 1.20 1.61
C PHE A 58 -10.39 1.49 2.57
N ALA A 59 -10.94 2.71 2.59
CA ALA A 59 -12.18 2.97 3.32
C ALA A 59 -13.36 2.18 2.73
N GLU A 60 -14.39 2.02 3.54
CA GLU A 60 -15.57 1.21 3.17
C GLU A 60 -16.31 1.75 1.93
N ASP A 61 -16.30 3.07 1.72
CA ASP A 61 -16.87 3.73 0.55
C ASP A 61 -16.07 3.49 -0.75
N CYS A 62 -14.84 2.97 -0.64
CA CYS A 62 -13.99 2.60 -1.76
C CYS A 62 -14.23 1.15 -2.23
N ARG A 63 -15.17 0.43 -1.62
CA ARG A 63 -15.56 -0.91 -2.05
C ARG A 63 -16.61 -0.84 -3.16
N ASP A 64 -16.55 -1.78 -4.09
CA ASP A 64 -17.61 -1.95 -5.10
C ASP A 64 -18.88 -2.55 -4.49
N GLU A 65 -19.92 -2.71 -5.32
CA GLU A 65 -21.22 -3.31 -4.93
C GLU A 65 -21.10 -4.71 -4.32
N ASN A 66 -19.96 -5.40 -4.52
CA ASN A 66 -19.68 -6.73 -3.95
C ASN A 66 -18.76 -6.65 -2.72
N GLY A 67 -18.49 -5.46 -2.18
CA GLY A 67 -17.60 -5.24 -1.04
C GLY A 67 -16.11 -5.35 -1.38
N ARG A 68 -15.72 -5.32 -2.66
CA ARG A 68 -14.33 -5.53 -3.10
C ARG A 68 -13.59 -4.22 -3.33
N LEU A 69 -12.30 -4.24 -3.02
CA LEU A 69 -11.38 -3.12 -3.26
C LEU A 69 -11.04 -3.00 -4.76
N HIS A 70 -11.85 -2.25 -5.50
CA HIS A 70 -11.80 -2.18 -6.97
C HIS A 70 -10.59 -1.40 -7.55
N HIS A 71 -9.86 -0.67 -6.71
CA HIS A 71 -8.63 0.03 -7.09
C HIS A 71 -7.36 -0.82 -6.94
N ILE A 72 -7.45 -2.05 -6.40
CA ILE A 72 -6.29 -2.94 -6.30
C ILE A 72 -5.76 -3.27 -7.70
N ARG A 73 -4.44 -3.22 -7.83
CA ARG A 73 -3.68 -3.58 -9.02
C ARG A 73 -2.46 -4.42 -8.65
N ARG A 74 -2.01 -5.29 -9.54
CA ARG A 74 -0.79 -6.10 -9.36
C ARG A 74 0.46 -5.33 -9.79
N GLY A 75 1.62 -5.84 -9.38
CA GLY A 75 2.91 -5.46 -9.95
C GLY A 75 3.44 -4.11 -9.47
N ARG A 76 4.47 -3.61 -10.18
CA ARG A 76 5.33 -2.50 -9.76
C ARG A 76 4.55 -1.23 -9.38
N PHE A 77 3.56 -0.85 -10.17
CA PHE A 77 2.75 0.36 -9.93
C PHE A 77 1.44 0.06 -9.18
N GLY A 78 1.21 -1.19 -8.79
CA GLY A 78 0.07 -1.61 -7.99
C GLY A 78 0.44 -1.77 -6.52
N MET A 79 -0.01 -2.88 -5.91
CA MET A 79 0.22 -3.21 -4.50
C MET A 79 1.69 -3.25 -4.08
N ASN A 80 2.65 -3.44 -5.00
CA ASN A 80 4.07 -3.28 -4.67
C ASN A 80 4.38 -1.85 -4.16
N THR A 81 3.70 -0.83 -4.67
CA THR A 81 3.87 0.56 -4.22
C THR A 81 3.38 0.72 -2.77
N VAL A 82 2.29 0.04 -2.40
CA VAL A 82 1.77 0.03 -1.02
C VAL A 82 2.74 -0.69 -0.08
N ILE A 83 3.22 -1.87 -0.46
CA ILE A 83 4.20 -2.64 0.31
C ILE A 83 5.49 -1.84 0.52
N ASN A 84 6.02 -1.21 -0.53
CA ASN A 84 7.22 -0.38 -0.43
C ASN A 84 7.02 0.79 0.54
N TYR A 85 5.86 1.44 0.50
CA TYR A 85 5.53 2.50 1.44
C TYR A 85 5.46 1.99 2.89
N LEU A 86 4.77 0.86 3.12
CA LEU A 86 4.66 0.23 4.44
C LEU A 86 6.03 -0.18 5.00
N ASN A 87 6.86 -0.82 4.18
CA ASN A 87 8.23 -1.16 4.56
C ASN A 87 9.03 0.07 5.00
N ARG A 88 8.90 1.20 4.29
CA ARG A 88 9.60 2.44 4.65
C ARG A 88 9.18 3.00 6.02
N ILE A 89 7.88 2.98 6.32
CA ILE A 89 7.35 3.61 7.54
C ILE A 89 7.30 2.66 8.74
N ILE A 90 7.36 1.35 8.53
CA ILE A 90 7.34 0.33 9.60
C ILE A 90 8.73 -0.25 9.83
N VAL A 91 9.44 -0.71 8.80
CA VAL A 91 10.70 -1.47 8.94
C VAL A 91 11.94 -0.56 9.07
N ASN A 92 11.75 0.77 9.05
CA ASN A 92 12.72 1.85 9.34
C ASN A 92 13.55 2.37 8.13
N GLU A 93 13.67 3.70 8.02
CA GLU A 93 14.31 4.44 6.92
C GLU A 93 15.84 4.32 6.89
N ASP A 94 16.49 4.10 8.04
CA ASP A 94 17.96 4.02 8.13
C ASP A 94 18.54 2.75 7.47
N GLN A 95 17.74 1.71 7.24
CA GLN A 95 18.14 0.52 6.48
C GLN A 95 17.94 0.65 4.96
N LEU A 96 17.28 1.72 4.49
CA LEU A 96 16.98 1.96 3.07
C LEU A 96 17.98 2.91 2.38
N LYS A 97 18.98 3.42 3.11
CA LYS A 97 20.12 4.17 2.54
C LYS A 97 20.95 3.23 1.65
N GLY A 98 20.58 3.13 0.39
CA GLY A 98 21.27 2.30 -0.60
C GLY A 98 20.47 2.01 -1.88
N PHE A 99 19.20 2.40 -1.94
CA PHE A 99 18.33 2.17 -3.10
C PHE A 99 17.92 3.44 -3.86
N TYR A 100 18.63 4.55 -3.65
CA TYR A 100 18.57 5.74 -4.51
C TYR A 100 19.85 5.87 -5.34
#